data_AF-F4MZK9-F1
#
_entry.id   AF-F4MZK9-F1
#
_cell.length_a   1.000
_cell.length_b   1.000
_cell.length_c   1.000
_cell.angle_alpha   90.00
_cell.angle_beta   90.00
_cell.angle_gamma   90.00
#
_symmetry.space_group_name_H-M   'P 1'
#
loop_
_entity.id
_entity.type
_entity.pdbx_description
1 polymer ?
#
loop_
_entity_poly.entity_id
_entity_poly.type
_entity_poly.pdbx_seq_one_letter_code
_entity_poly.pdbx_strand_id
1 'polypeptide(L)' 'MQVLAEEYKQSNLRVNCINPGGTRTQMRASAFPDEDANKLKTPADIMPLYLYLMGR' A
#
# COMPACT_ATOMS: atom_id res chain seq x y z
N MET A 1 10.30 5.82 -5.75
CA MET A 1 9.59 7.05 -5.34
C MET A 1 10.48 8.10 -4.67
N GLN A 2 11.72 7.79 -4.28
CA GLN A 2 12.61 8.76 -3.62
C GLN A 2 13.01 9.95 -4.49
N VAL A 3 13.34 9.72 -5.77
CA VAL A 3 13.74 10.80 -6.70
C VAL A 3 12.64 11.87 -6.82
N LEU A 4 11.41 11.46 -7.11
CA LEU A 4 10.26 12.37 -7.17
C LEU A 4 9.98 13.07 -5.83
N ALA A 5 10.13 12.36 -4.70
CA ALA A 5 9.96 13.00 -3.40
C ALA A 5 11.00 14.12 -3.16
N GLU A 6 12.25 13.93 -3.62
CA GLU A 6 13.30 14.95 -3.49
C GLU A 6 13.10 16.11 -4.47
N GLU A 7 12.70 15.84 -5.71
CA GLU A 7 12.40 16.86 -6.73
C GLU A 7 11.29 17.83 -6.28
N TYR A 8 10.29 17.34 -5.53
CA TYR A 8 9.12 18.11 -5.12
C TYR A 8 9.16 18.60 -3.67
N LYS A 9 10.29 18.47 -2.97
CA LYS A 9 10.46 18.77 -1.54
C LYS A 9 10.11 20.20 -1.14
N GLN A 10 10.24 21.15 -2.07
CA GLN A 10 9.93 22.57 -1.87
C GLN A 10 8.51 22.96 -2.31
N SER A 11 7.69 21.97 -2.70
CA SER A 11 6.30 22.17 -3.13
C SER A 11 5.32 21.62 -2.09
N ASN A 12 4.02 21.85 -2.32
CA ASN A 12 2.97 21.24 -1.50
C ASN A 12 2.65 19.78 -1.90
N LEU A 13 3.32 19.22 -2.92
CA LEU A 13 3.10 17.83 -3.35
C LEU A 13 3.92 16.86 -2.49
N ARG A 14 3.24 15.86 -1.91
CA ARG A 14 3.87 14.78 -1.11
C ARG A 14 3.89 13.49 -1.93
N VAL A 15 5.07 12.86 -2.04
CA VAL A 15 5.25 11.62 -2.83
C VAL A 15 5.73 10.50 -1.91
N ASN A 16 4.98 9.40 -1.85
CA ASN A 16 5.28 8.25 -0.99
C ASN A 16 5.00 6.93 -1.72
N CYS A 17 5.48 5.82 -1.14
CA CYS A 17 5.12 4.46 -1.52
C CYS A 17 4.28 3.83 -0.40
N ILE A 18 3.31 2.99 -0.78
CA ILE A 18 2.69 2.04 0.14
C ILE A 18 3.10 0.64 -0.31
N ASN A 19 3.67 -0.14 0.61
CA ASN A 19 3.71 -1.59 0.50
C ASN A 19 2.51 -2.14 1.29
N PRO A 20 1.48 -2.70 0.64
CA PRO A 20 0.30 -3.20 1.35
C PRO A 20 0.56 -4.50 2.11
N GLY A 21 1.71 -5.15 1.90
CA GLY A 21 1.98 -6.50 2.40
C GLY A 21 1.07 -7.56 1.77
N GLY A 22 1.05 -8.75 2.36
CA GLY A 22 0.16 -9.84 1.94
C GLY A 22 -1.30 -9.48 2.17
N THR A 23 -2.00 -9.08 1.10
CA THR A 23 -3.40 -8.64 1.15
C THR A 23 -4.27 -9.65 0.41
N ARG A 24 -5.40 -10.03 1.01
CA ARG A 24 -6.37 -10.99 0.48
C ARG A 24 -7.00 -10.47 -0.81
N THR A 25 -6.38 -10.79 -1.94
CA THR A 25 -6.74 -10.35 -3.29
C THR A 25 -6.50 -11.47 -4.29
N GLN A 26 -7.12 -11.40 -5.47
CA GLN A 26 -6.86 -12.36 -6.54
C GLN A 26 -5.40 -12.33 -6.99
N MET A 27 -4.79 -11.14 -7.08
CA MET A 27 -3.37 -10.98 -7.43
C MET A 27 -2.46 -11.76 -6.46
N ARG A 28 -2.71 -11.68 -5.14
CA ARG A 28 -1.93 -12.43 -4.14
C ARG A 28 -2.17 -13.94 -4.25
N ALA A 29 -3.42 -14.37 -4.42
CA ALA A 29 -3.77 -15.77 -4.58
C ALA A 29 -3.11 -16.39 -5.82
N SER A 30 -3.02 -15.65 -6.92
CA SER A 30 -2.29 -16.10 -8.12
C SER A 30 -0.77 -16.17 -7.89
N ALA A 31 -0.20 -15.26 -7.10
CA ALA A 31 1.23 -15.22 -6.81
C ALA A 31 1.68 -16.29 -5.80
N PHE A 32 0.80 -16.68 -4.86
CA PHE A 32 1.06 -17.69 -3.83
C PHE A 32 -0.13 -18.66 -3.72
N PRO A 33 -0.27 -19.62 -4.67
CA PRO A 33 -1.46 -20.48 -4.76
C PRO A 33 -1.74 -21.35 -3.52
N ASP A 34 -0.69 -21.75 -2.81
CA ASP A 34 -0.78 -22.64 -1.64
C ASP A 34 -0.91 -21.88 -0.30
N GLU A 35 -0.97 -20.53 -0.33
CA GLU A 35 -1.12 -19.72 0.87
C GLU A 35 -2.57 -19.69 1.36
N ASP A 36 -2.78 -19.89 2.67
CA ASP A 36 -4.11 -19.76 3.28
C ASP A 36 -4.54 -18.28 3.34
N ALA A 37 -5.43 -17.90 2.42
CA ALA A 37 -5.98 -16.57 2.29
C ALA A 37 -6.65 -16.05 3.58
N ASN A 38 -7.16 -16.92 4.46
CA ASN A 38 -7.81 -16.52 5.70
C ASN A 38 -6.84 -15.95 6.74
N LYS A 39 -5.54 -16.21 6.60
CA LYS A 39 -4.49 -15.64 7.45
C LYS A 39 -4.08 -14.24 7.01
N LEU A 40 -4.49 -13.80 5.82
CA LEU A 40 -4.18 -12.47 5.29
C LEU A 40 -5.24 -11.45 5.71
N LYS A 41 -4.79 -10.19 5.88
CA LYS A 41 -5.67 -9.03 6.03
C LYS A 41 -6.48 -8.80 4.76
N THR A 42 -7.71 -8.31 4.90
CA THR A 42 -8.52 -7.84 3.78
C THR A 42 -8.07 -6.44 3.34
N PRO A 43 -8.43 -5.98 2.14
CA PRO A 43 -8.17 -4.61 1.72
C PRO A 43 -8.75 -3.57 2.69
N ALA A 44 -9.93 -3.82 3.28
CA ALA A 44 -10.54 -2.92 4.26
C ALA A 44 -9.69 -2.77 5.52
N ASP A 45 -9.08 -3.85 5.99
CA ASP A 45 -8.26 -3.85 7.22
C ASP A 45 -7.00 -2.99 7.12
N ILE A 46 -6.47 -2.77 5.90
CA ILE A 46 -5.22 -2.03 5.67
C ILE A 46 -5.43 -0.55 5.31
N MET A 47 -6.68 -0.09 5.23
CA MET A 47 -7.02 1.29 4.86
C MET A 47 -6.49 2.40 5.77
N PRO A 48 -6.18 2.21 7.07
CA PRO A 48 -5.69 3.31 7.90
C PRO A 48 -4.44 4.02 7.32
N LEU A 49 -3.50 3.28 6.73
CA LEU A 49 -2.30 3.89 6.13
C LEU A 49 -2.61 4.69 4.87
N TYR A 50 -3.54 4.20 4.04
CA TYR A 50 -4.00 4.90 2.84
C TYR A 50 -4.66 6.23 3.21
N LEU A 51 -5.56 6.20 4.20
CA LEU A 51 -6.23 7.39 4.70
C LEU A 51 -5.24 8.37 5.33
N TYR A 52 -4.25 7.90 6.08
CA TYR A 52 -3.21 8.74 6.65
C TYR A 52 -2.45 9.55 5.60
N LEU A 53 -1.98 8.91 4.52
CA LEU A 53 -1.20 9.59 3.49
C LEU A 53 -2.03 10.59 2.66
N MET A 54 -3.34 10.35 2.52
CA MET A 54 -4.27 11.24 1.83
C MET A 54 -4.91 12.29 2.76
N GLY A 55 -4.82 12.09 4.07
CA GLY A 55 -5.23 13.05 5.09
C GLY A 55 -4.40 14.33 5.01
N ARG A 56 -4.93 15.44 5.52
CA ARG A 56 -4.21 16.71 5.54
C ARG A 56 -3.22 16.75 6.68
#